data_AF-A0A5S3YKL8-F1
#
_entry.id   AF-A0A5S3YKL8-F1
#
_cell.length_a   1.000
_cell.length_b   1.000
_cell.length_c   1.000
_cell.angle_alpha   90.00
_cell.angle_beta   90.00
_cell.angle_gamma   90.00
#
_symmetry.space_group_name_H-M   'P 1'
#
loop_
_entity.id
_entity.type
_entity.pdbx_description
1 polymer ?
#
loop_
_entity_poly.entity_id
_entity_poly.type
_entity_poly.pdbx_seq_one_letter_code
_entity_poly.pdbx_strand_id
1 'polypeptide(L)'
;LDLQSANFERDKALIYLEHTFGKAMREFVLQPSIHQAALDGSVLPTRQVPIPQLDISLARAARADIHDIGSINLYGSNNWAVTGALTRSGKAMLSDDMHLGLAVPSIWYRAQLNYHSKNTPVTVTGVSLPGAPAIVVGTN
;
A
#
# COMPACT_ATOMS: atom_id res chain seq x y z
N LEU A 1 -11.91 -1.09 -3.64
CA LEU A 1 -11.19 -2.20 -4.31
C LEU A 1 -9.90 -2.41 -3.54
N ASP A 2 -9.82 -3.49 -2.77
CA ASP A 2 -8.54 -3.94 -2.22
C ASP A 2 -7.83 -4.69 -3.36
N LEU A 3 -6.66 -4.20 -3.78
CA LEU A 3 -5.90 -4.75 -4.90
C LEU A 3 -4.78 -5.69 -4.45
N GLN A 4 -4.59 -5.87 -3.15
CA GLN A 4 -3.41 -6.57 -2.61
C GLN A 4 -3.72 -7.50 -1.43
N SER A 5 -5.00 -7.70 -1.08
CA SER A 5 -5.49 -8.71 -0.13
C SER A 5 -4.98 -8.59 1.31
N ALA A 6 -4.17 -7.58 1.61
CA ALA A 6 -3.38 -7.48 2.83
C ALA A 6 -4.24 -7.31 4.09
N ASN A 7 -5.45 -6.77 3.94
CA ASN A 7 -6.30 -6.47 5.08
C ASN A 7 -6.82 -7.74 5.75
N PHE A 8 -7.19 -8.77 4.97
CA PHE A 8 -7.75 -10.01 5.52
C PHE A 8 -6.72 -10.83 6.31
N GLU A 9 -5.51 -11.03 5.76
CA GLU A 9 -4.48 -11.80 6.45
C GLU A 9 -3.92 -11.04 7.66
N ARG A 10 -3.80 -9.71 7.57
CA ARG A 10 -3.46 -8.86 8.72
C ARG A 10 -4.51 -8.99 9.82
N ASP A 11 -5.79 -8.91 9.50
CA ASP A 11 -6.85 -9.01 10.49
C ASP A 11 -6.89 -10.40 11.14
N LYS A 12 -6.71 -11.48 10.36
CA LYS A 12 -6.54 -12.84 10.91
C LYS A 12 -5.35 -12.94 11.86
N ALA A 13 -4.20 -12.38 11.49
CA ALA A 13 -3.01 -12.39 12.34
C ALA A 13 -3.24 -11.61 13.66
N LEU A 14 -3.93 -10.46 13.60
CA LEU A 14 -4.24 -9.67 14.78
C LEU A 14 -5.28 -10.33 15.70
N ILE A 15 -6.25 -11.04 15.12
CA ILE A 15 -7.22 -11.85 15.88
C ILE A 15 -6.49 -13.00 16.59
N TYR A 16 -5.62 -13.71 15.88
CA TYR A 16 -4.84 -14.80 16.47
C TYR A 16 -3.90 -14.29 17.57
N LEU A 17 -3.23 -13.15 17.35
CA LEU A 17 -2.35 -12.51 18.34
C LEU A 17 -3.12 -12.14 19.63
N GLU A 18 -4.30 -11.53 19.51
CA GLU A 18 -5.13 -11.21 20.67
C GLU A 18 -5.66 -12.46 21.36
N HIS A 19 -6.07 -13.48 20.61
CA HIS A 19 -6.57 -14.73 21.20
C HIS A 19 -5.48 -15.47 22.00
N THR A 20 -4.25 -15.50 21.47
CA THR A 20 -3.14 -16.26 22.07
C THR A 20 -2.40 -15.49 23.17
N PHE A 21 -2.22 -14.17 23.01
CA PHE A 21 -1.39 -13.35 23.90
C PHE A 21 -2.15 -12.19 24.57
N GLY A 22 -3.45 -12.08 24.32
CA GLY A 22 -4.31 -11.07 24.92
C GLY A 22 -4.29 -9.71 24.21
N LYS A 23 -5.27 -8.88 24.58
CA LYS A 23 -5.46 -7.53 24.03
C LYS A 23 -4.24 -6.61 24.21
N ALA A 24 -3.56 -6.72 25.35
CA ALA A 24 -2.37 -5.91 25.66
C ALA A 24 -1.23 -6.17 24.65
N MET A 25 -1.04 -7.42 24.22
CA MET A 25 -0.04 -7.76 23.20
C MET A 25 -0.37 -7.15 21.84
N ARG A 26 -1.64 -7.23 21.42
CA ARG A 26 -2.09 -6.60 20.17
C ARG A 26 -1.89 -5.08 20.20
N GLU A 27 -2.27 -4.43 21.29
CA GLU A 27 -2.09 -2.98 21.44
C GLU A 27 -0.62 -2.57 21.42
N PHE A 28 0.26 -3.37 22.03
CA PHE A 28 1.70 -3.12 22.03
C PHE A 28 2.31 -3.23 20.63
N VAL A 29 1.95 -4.26 19.86
CA VAL A 29 2.43 -4.45 18.47
C VAL A 29 1.92 -3.35 17.53
N LEU A 30 0.69 -2.87 17.74
CA LEU A 30 0.05 -1.84 16.91
C LEU A 30 0.28 -0.40 17.41
N GLN A 31 1.21 -0.18 18.34
CA GLN A 31 1.40 1.14 18.94
C GLN A 31 1.77 2.20 17.88
N PRO A 32 1.12 3.38 17.87
CA PRO A 32 1.50 4.48 16.98
C PRO A 32 2.94 4.93 17.25
N SER A 33 3.65 5.35 16.21
CA SER A 33 5.03 5.85 16.35
C SER A 33 5.17 7.24 15.75
N ILE A 34 6.12 8.01 16.30
CA ILE A 34 6.48 9.34 15.78
C ILE A 34 7.11 9.30 14.37
N HIS A 35 7.40 8.10 13.85
CA HIS A 35 7.97 7.90 12.52
C HIS A 35 6.90 7.71 11.44
N GLN A 36 5.61 7.78 11.79
CA GLN A 36 4.52 7.80 10.83
C GLN A 36 4.39 9.20 10.22
N ALA A 37 4.47 9.30 8.89
CA ALA A 37 4.33 10.55 8.16
C ALA A 37 3.04 10.52 7.33
N ALA A 38 1.97 11.14 7.85
CA ALA A 38 0.74 11.28 7.10
C ALA A 38 0.89 12.33 5.99
N LEU A 39 0.28 12.06 4.82
CA LEU A 39 0.35 12.93 3.64
C LEU A 39 -0.30 14.30 3.85
N ASP A 40 -1.25 14.38 4.79
CA ASP A 40 -1.94 15.61 5.19
C ASP A 40 -1.28 16.31 6.40
N GLY A 41 -0.13 15.80 6.85
CA GLY A 41 0.56 16.32 8.04
C GLY A 41 -0.12 15.97 9.37
N SER A 42 -1.14 15.10 9.37
CA SER A 42 -1.75 14.63 10.61
C SER A 42 -0.75 13.85 11.46
N VAL A 43 -0.80 14.08 12.77
CA VAL A 43 0.03 13.42 13.77
C VAL A 43 -0.88 12.62 14.68
N LEU A 44 -0.68 11.31 14.74
CA LEU A 44 -1.41 10.47 15.68
C LEU A 44 -0.85 10.67 17.10
N PRO A 45 -1.69 10.80 18.13
CA PRO A 45 -1.22 10.88 19.50
C PRO A 45 -0.52 9.57 19.87
N THR A 46 0.75 9.67 20.24
CA THR A 46 1.48 8.52 20.77
C THR A 46 0.93 8.17 22.15
N ARG A 47 0.52 6.92 22.33
CA ARG A 47 0.12 6.37 23.62
C ARG A 47 1.24 5.50 24.16
N GLN A 48 1.60 5.67 25.44
CA GLN A 48 2.45 4.70 26.12
C GLN A 48 1.64 3.41 26.32
N VAL A 49 2.03 2.36 25.62
CA VAL A 49 1.48 1.01 25.81
C VAL A 49 2.42 0.26 26.75
N PRO A 50 1.94 -0.26 27.89
CA PRO A 50 2.76 -1.07 28.78
C PRO A 50 3.33 -2.28 28.03
N ILE A 51 4.59 -2.61 28.28
CA ILE A 51 5.21 -3.81 27.71
C ILE A 51 4.54 -5.04 28.36
N PRO A 52 3.81 -5.86 27.60
CA PRO A 52 3.13 -7.04 28.15
C PRO A 52 4.14 -8.13 28.50
N GLN A 53 3.84 -8.92 29.52
CA GLN A 53 4.61 -10.12 29.84
C GLN A 53 4.37 -11.19 28.78
N LEU A 54 5.45 -11.74 28.22
CA LEU A 54 5.36 -12.84 27.27
C LEU A 54 5.44 -14.17 28.03
N ASP A 55 4.35 -14.95 28.01
CA ASP A 55 4.40 -16.33 28.47
C ASP A 55 5.21 -17.17 27.48
N ILE A 56 6.41 -17.59 27.91
CA ILE A 56 7.36 -18.34 27.08
C ILE A 56 6.80 -19.71 26.70
N SER A 57 5.91 -20.31 27.51
CA SER A 57 5.31 -21.59 27.20
C SER A 57 4.31 -21.48 26.05
N LEU A 58 3.42 -20.47 26.10
CA LEU A 58 2.51 -20.10 25.00
C LEU A 58 3.30 -19.69 23.76
N ALA A 59 4.36 -18.91 23.91
CA ALA A 59 5.21 -18.50 22.79
C ALA A 59 5.88 -19.70 22.10
N ARG A 60 6.34 -20.71 22.87
CA ARG A 60 6.91 -21.94 22.31
C ARG A 60 5.86 -22.80 21.62
N ALA A 61 4.66 -22.93 22.20
CA ALA A 61 3.56 -23.66 21.59
C ALA A 61 3.12 -23.01 20.27
N ALA A 62 2.89 -21.69 20.27
CA ALA A 62 2.55 -20.94 19.06
C ALA A 62 3.64 -21.04 17.99
N ARG A 63 4.92 -21.07 18.39
CA ARG A 63 6.04 -21.19 17.45
C ARG A 63 6.13 -22.57 16.79
N ALA A 64 5.60 -23.61 17.42
CA ALA A 64 5.49 -24.94 16.80
C ALA A 64 4.46 -24.96 15.65
N ASP A 65 3.47 -24.06 15.68
CA ASP A 65 2.43 -23.90 14.66
C ASP A 65 2.82 -22.90 13.54
N ILE A 66 3.92 -22.15 13.68
CA ILE A 66 4.41 -21.22 12.66
C ILE A 66 5.26 -21.99 11.65
N HIS A 67 4.61 -22.46 10.58
CA HIS A 67 5.30 -23.16 9.49
C HIS A 67 5.85 -22.23 8.40
N ASP A 68 5.36 -20.99 8.31
CA ASP A 68 5.81 -20.04 7.30
C ASP A 68 5.54 -18.59 7.75
N ILE A 69 6.58 -17.80 8.02
CA ILE A 69 6.45 -16.34 8.01
C ILE A 69 6.61 -15.96 6.54
N GLY A 70 5.52 -16.09 5.79
CA GLY A 70 5.50 -15.69 4.39
C GLY A 70 6.05 -14.27 4.24
N SER A 71 6.84 -14.03 3.20
CA SER A 71 7.41 -12.72 2.92
C SER A 71 6.34 -11.64 3.04
N ILE A 72 6.56 -10.64 3.89
CA ILE A 72 5.71 -9.45 3.94
C ILE A 72 5.80 -8.83 2.55
N ASN A 73 4.70 -8.80 1.80
CA ASN A 73 4.66 -8.09 0.54
C ASN A 73 4.88 -6.61 0.85
N LEU A 74 6.10 -6.12 0.61
CA LEU A 74 6.41 -4.71 0.73
C LEU A 74 5.69 -3.99 -0.40
N TYR A 75 4.60 -3.31 -0.06
CA TYR A 75 3.89 -2.46 -0.99
C TYR A 75 4.64 -1.14 -1.12
N GLY A 76 4.86 -0.74 -2.37
CA GLY A 76 5.65 0.44 -2.69
C GLY A 76 5.26 1.02 -4.03
N SER A 77 5.69 2.24 -4.25
CA SER A 77 5.65 2.88 -5.56
C SER A 77 6.75 3.93 -5.60
N ASN A 78 7.23 4.20 -6.80
CA ASN A 78 8.05 5.37 -7.09
C ASN A 78 7.29 6.29 -8.03
N ASN A 79 7.46 7.60 -7.85
CA ASN A 79 7.02 8.58 -8.81
C ASN A 79 7.98 9.77 -8.83
N TRP A 80 8.44 10.18 -10.01
CA TRP A 80 9.31 11.33 -10.20
C TRP A 80 8.72 12.33 -11.19
N ALA A 81 8.79 13.61 -10.84
CA ALA A 81 8.51 14.72 -11.73
C ALA A 81 9.73 15.64 -11.81
N VAL A 82 10.17 15.96 -13.03
CA VAL A 82 11.32 16.83 -13.29
C VAL A 82 10.89 17.97 -14.20
N THR A 83 11.16 19.20 -13.79
CA THR A 83 10.84 20.38 -14.60
C THR A 83 11.76 20.47 -15.82
N GLY A 84 11.28 21.12 -16.89
CA GLY A 84 12.08 21.32 -18.10
C GLY A 84 13.39 22.08 -17.89
N ALA A 85 13.47 22.92 -16.85
CA ALA A 85 14.69 23.65 -16.48
C ALA A 85 15.85 22.71 -16.06
N LEU A 86 15.52 21.48 -15.63
CA LEU A 86 16.49 20.48 -15.20
C LEU A 86 16.75 19.40 -16.26
N THR A 87 16.20 19.53 -17.48
CA THR A 87 16.38 18.56 -18.57
C THR A 87 17.08 19.19 -19.77
N ARG A 88 17.90 18.41 -20.49
CA ARG A 88 18.58 18.89 -21.72
C ARG A 88 17.61 19.26 -22.85
N SER A 89 16.41 18.67 -22.86
CA SER A 89 15.40 18.93 -23.88
C SER A 89 14.55 20.18 -23.61
N GLY A 90 14.66 20.78 -22.42
CA GLY A 90 13.77 21.84 -21.96
C GLY A 90 12.34 21.39 -21.68
N LYS A 91 12.03 20.09 -21.80
CA LYS A 91 10.69 19.51 -21.56
C LYS A 91 10.63 18.84 -20.19
N ALA A 92 9.48 18.91 -19.54
CA ALA A 92 9.25 18.18 -18.29
C ALA A 92 9.30 16.66 -18.52
N MET A 93 9.69 15.92 -17.48
CA MET A 93 9.66 14.46 -17.45
C MET A 93 8.82 13.99 -16.27
N LEU A 94 8.01 12.96 -16.49
CA LEU A 94 7.21 12.28 -15.48
C LEU A 94 7.49 10.77 -15.58
N SER A 95 7.66 10.10 -14.46
CA SER A 95 7.89 8.65 -14.40
C SER A 95 7.15 8.06 -13.21
N ASP A 96 6.13 7.25 -13.50
CA ASP A 96 5.39 6.47 -12.52
C ASP A 96 5.81 5.00 -12.58
N ASP A 97 6.11 4.40 -11.43
CA ASP A 97 6.55 3.02 -11.26
C ASP A 97 5.80 2.40 -10.06
N MET A 98 4.61 1.88 -10.35
CA MET A 98 3.69 1.35 -9.33
C MET A 98 3.99 -0.13 -9.06
N HIS A 99 4.17 -0.52 -7.79
CA HIS A 99 4.42 -1.92 -7.42
C HIS A 99 3.17 -2.56 -6.83
N LEU A 100 2.49 -3.36 -7.66
CA LEU A 100 1.45 -4.28 -7.21
C LEU A 100 1.90 -5.73 -7.31
N GLY A 101 1.28 -6.63 -6.53
CA GLY A 101 1.49 -8.06 -6.69
C GLY A 101 1.14 -8.49 -8.11
N LEU A 102 1.93 -9.41 -8.67
CA LEU A 102 1.62 -9.98 -9.99
C LEU A 102 0.36 -10.84 -9.88
N ALA A 103 -0.59 -10.61 -10.78
CA ALA A 103 -1.84 -11.38 -10.86
C ALA A 103 -2.15 -11.77 -12.31
N VAL A 104 -2.97 -12.79 -12.49
CA VAL A 104 -3.54 -13.18 -13.78
C VAL A 104 -5.07 -13.19 -13.66
N PRO A 105 -5.80 -12.35 -14.41
CA PRO A 105 -5.29 -11.35 -15.37
C PRO A 105 -4.49 -10.21 -14.69
N SER A 106 -3.64 -9.53 -15.47
CA SER A 106 -2.86 -8.39 -14.98
C SER A 106 -3.76 -7.32 -14.38
N ILE A 107 -3.36 -6.78 -13.22
CA ILE A 107 -4.09 -5.70 -12.53
C ILE A 107 -4.06 -4.42 -13.36
N TRP A 108 -2.92 -4.10 -13.95
CA TRP A 108 -2.77 -2.96 -14.85
C TRP A 108 -2.97 -3.40 -16.29
N TYR A 109 -3.85 -2.69 -17.02
CA TYR A 109 -3.93 -2.81 -18.46
C TYR A 109 -3.75 -1.45 -19.11
N ARG A 110 -3.11 -1.46 -20.28
CA ARG A 110 -2.90 -0.24 -21.08
C ARG A 110 -4.20 0.11 -21.82
N ALA A 111 -4.58 1.37 -21.76
CA ALA A 111 -5.76 1.89 -22.43
C ALA A 111 -5.54 3.33 -22.94
N GLN A 112 -6.37 3.73 -23.90
CA GLN A 112 -6.46 5.09 -24.37
C GLN A 112 -7.94 5.49 -24.43
N LEU A 113 -8.28 6.61 -23.82
CA LEU A 113 -9.60 7.22 -23.87
C LEU A 113 -9.56 8.35 -24.88
N ASN A 114 -10.45 8.30 -25.88
CA ASN A 114 -10.64 9.35 -26.88
C ASN A 114 -12.08 9.85 -26.75
N TYR A 115 -12.26 11.13 -26.43
CA TYR A 115 -13.58 11.73 -26.23
C TYR A 115 -13.56 13.23 -26.53
N HIS A 116 -14.72 13.86 -26.60
CA HIS A 116 -14.84 15.32 -26.74
C HIS A 116 -15.22 15.96 -25.40
N SER A 117 -14.52 17.03 -25.03
CA SER A 117 -14.87 17.90 -23.90
C SER A 117 -15.09 19.30 -24.42
N LYS A 118 -16.31 19.86 -24.27
CA LYS A 118 -16.68 21.18 -24.81
C LYS A 118 -16.29 21.35 -26.29
N ASN A 119 -16.63 20.35 -27.12
CA ASN A 119 -16.27 20.26 -28.55
C ASN A 119 -14.76 20.17 -28.87
N THR A 120 -13.89 20.10 -27.87
CA THR A 120 -12.45 19.88 -28.07
C THR A 120 -12.14 18.39 -27.98
N PRO A 121 -11.48 17.78 -28.97
CA PRO A 121 -11.05 16.39 -28.87
C PRO A 121 -9.97 16.25 -27.77
N VAL A 122 -10.11 15.22 -26.94
CA VAL A 122 -9.19 14.88 -25.85
C VAL A 122 -8.77 13.44 -26.01
N THR A 123 -7.46 13.20 -25.91
CA THR A 123 -6.85 11.88 -25.88
C THR A 123 -6.10 11.73 -24.57
N VAL A 124 -6.37 10.66 -23.83
CA VAL A 124 -5.63 10.31 -22.62
C VAL A 124 -5.13 8.88 -22.76
N THR A 125 -3.83 8.67 -22.65
CA THR A 125 -3.19 7.37 -22.83
C THR A 125 -2.43 6.98 -21.58
N GLY A 126 -2.60 5.74 -21.13
CA GLY A 126 -1.89 5.25 -19.94
C GLY A 126 -2.31 3.86 -19.54
N VAL A 127 -2.30 3.59 -18.23
CA VAL A 127 -2.77 2.34 -17.62
C VAL A 127 -4.00 2.59 -16.74
N SER A 128 -4.86 1.58 -16.68
CA SER A 128 -6.10 1.59 -15.88
C SER A 128 -6.26 0.29 -15.10
N LEU A 129 -7.27 0.28 -14.21
CA LEU A 129 -7.67 -0.85 -13.37
C LEU A 129 -8.99 -1.44 -13.90
N PRO A 130 -9.20 -2.76 -13.80
CA PRO A 130 -10.46 -3.38 -14.17
C PRO A 130 -11.65 -2.70 -13.47
N GLY A 131 -12.61 -2.24 -14.27
CA GLY A 131 -13.81 -1.54 -13.79
C GLY A 131 -13.62 -0.06 -13.44
N ALA A 132 -12.40 0.50 -13.50
CA ALA A 132 -12.19 1.93 -13.32
C ALA A 132 -12.57 2.71 -14.59
N PRO A 133 -13.35 3.80 -14.48
CA PRO A 133 -13.77 4.59 -15.65
C PRO A 133 -12.72 5.61 -16.11
N ALA A 134 -11.45 5.46 -15.70
CA ALA A 134 -10.41 6.46 -15.92
C ALA A 134 -9.02 5.84 -16.14
N ILE A 135 -8.14 6.58 -16.81
CA ILE A 135 -6.70 6.31 -16.81
C ILE A 135 -6.14 6.73 -15.45
N VAL A 136 -5.47 5.82 -14.75
CA VAL A 136 -4.93 6.05 -13.40
C VAL A 136 -3.56 6.74 -13.48
N VAL A 137 -2.71 6.28 -14.39
CA VAL A 137 -1.38 6.82 -14.67
C VAL A 137 -1.24 6.95 -16.18
N GLY A 138 -0.82 8.11 -16.68
CA GLY A 138 -0.75 8.37 -18.12
C GLY A 138 -0.41 9.81 -18.51
N THR A 139 -0.68 10.14 -19.77
CA THR A 139 -0.43 11.46 -20.38
C THR A 139 -1.59 11.85 -21.29
N ASN A 140 -1.74 13.16 -21.54
CA ASN A 140 -2.68 13.74 -22.50
C ASN A 140 -2.02 14.84 -23.36
#